data_AF-A0A7K0LP79-F1
#
_entry.id   AF-A0A7K0LP79-F1
#
_cell.length_a   1.000
_cell.length_b   1.000
_cell.length_c   1.000
_cell.angle_alpha   90.00
_cell.angle_beta   90.00
_cell.angle_gamma   90.00
#
_symmetry.space_group_name_H-M   'P 1'
#
loop_
_entity.id
_entity.type
_entity.pdbx_description
1 polymer ?
#
loop_
_entity_poly.entity_id
_entity_poly.type
_entity_poly.pdbx_seq_one_letter_code
_entity_poly.pdbx_strand_id
1 'polypeptide(L)'
;MSVLDLVLLALVALFAFSGWRQGLIRGALSMAGFLGGALLAVLVIPQLLGSWGAPVLTRGIVSIGGVLALAIAGQALARWAAKQVRDSWTWRPAQLLDSACGAAFYVISLAVVMWVVASALLLLPENSLSTQVRDSRMVAALDAMVPGPARHAVLGLQTMLSGSGFPTVFAGFIEPPVIPVDPPDPAVLADPAVRRASGSLVLVDGIADACSEEITGSGFVFAPNRVMTNAHVVAGVTNPQVQVLGT
;
A
#
# COMPACT_ATOMS: atom_id res chain seq x y z
N MET A 1 26.49 0.18 5.22
CA MET A 1 25.55 1.08 4.52
C MET A 1 25.06 0.29 3.33
N SER A 2 23.76 0.08 3.21
CA SER A 2 23.19 -0.71 2.12
C SER A 2 23.26 0.09 0.81
N VAL A 3 23.14 -0.58 -0.35
CA VAL A 3 23.03 0.12 -1.66
C VAL A 3 21.82 1.07 -1.65
N LEU A 4 20.76 0.68 -0.94
CA LEU A 4 19.60 1.53 -0.68
C LEU A 4 19.97 2.83 0.05
N ASP A 5 20.79 2.78 1.10
CA ASP A 5 21.24 4.00 1.82
C ASP A 5 21.93 5.00 0.88
N LEU A 6 22.73 4.52 -0.07
CA LEU A 6 23.45 5.34 -1.05
C LEU A 6 22.50 6.02 -2.04
N VAL A 7 21.51 5.28 -2.53
CA VAL A 7 20.45 5.81 -3.40
C VAL A 7 19.61 6.86 -2.65
N LEU A 8 19.25 6.59 -1.39
CA LEU A 8 18.47 7.51 -0.57
C LEU A 8 19.24 8.79 -0.24
N LEU A 9 20.53 8.69 0.07
CA LEU A 9 21.38 9.87 0.27
C LEU A 9 21.46 10.74 -1.00
N ALA A 10 21.63 10.11 -2.17
CA ALA A 10 21.63 10.83 -3.45
C ALA A 10 20.28 11.53 -3.70
N LEU A 11 19.18 10.85 -3.39
CA LEU A 11 17.82 11.39 -3.53
C LEU A 11 17.59 12.58 -2.58
N VAL A 12 18.01 12.47 -1.32
CA VAL A 12 17.95 13.56 -0.33
C VAL A 12 18.78 14.76 -0.79
N ALA A 13 20.00 14.54 -1.27
CA ALA A 13 20.84 15.62 -1.78
C ALA A 13 20.19 16.33 -2.99
N LEU A 14 19.59 15.57 -3.90
CA LEU A 14 18.92 16.10 -5.08
C LEU A 14 17.66 16.89 -4.72
N PHE A 15 16.85 16.41 -3.77
CA PHE A 15 15.68 17.13 -3.27
C PHE A 15 16.04 18.35 -2.43
N ALA A 16 17.09 18.28 -1.61
CA ALA A 16 17.62 19.43 -0.88
C ALA A 16 18.10 20.53 -1.84
N PHE A 17 18.85 20.15 -2.88
CA PHE A 17 19.30 21.08 -3.91
C PHE A 17 18.14 21.66 -4.73
N SER A 18 17.15 20.84 -5.06
CA SER A 18 15.92 21.28 -5.74
C SER A 18 15.13 22.28 -4.87
N GLY A 19 14.93 21.96 -3.59
CA GLY A 19 14.24 22.83 -2.63
C GLY A 19 14.98 24.14 -2.39
N TRP A 20 16.32 24.11 -2.32
CA TRP A 20 17.15 25.30 -2.23
C TRP A 20 16.98 26.23 -3.44
N ARG A 21 16.94 25.67 -4.65
CA ARG A 21 16.73 26.44 -5.90
C ARG A 21 15.30 26.97 -6.03
N GLN A 22 14.30 26.20 -5.60
CA GLN A 22 12.89 26.56 -5.74
C GLN A 22 12.45 27.57 -4.67
N GLY A 23 12.87 27.40 -3.41
CA GLY A 23 12.42 28.19 -2.27
C GLY A 23 11.05 27.76 -1.74
N LEU A 24 10.79 28.03 -0.45
CA LEU A 24 9.57 27.60 0.26
C LEU A 24 8.30 28.15 -0.39
N ILE A 25 8.27 29.44 -0.73
CA ILE A 25 7.08 30.10 -1.26
C ILE A 25 6.65 29.47 -2.59
N ARG A 26 7.60 29.25 -3.52
CA ARG A 26 7.30 28.59 -4.79
C ARG A 26 6.89 27.14 -4.57
N GLY A 27 7.56 26.44 -3.65
CA GLY A 27 7.22 25.07 -3.26
C GLY A 27 5.79 24.98 -2.74
N ALA A 28 5.44 25.77 -1.72
CA ALA A 28 4.14 25.81 -1.08
C ALA A 28 3.02 26.22 -2.04
N LEU A 29 3.22 27.27 -2.84
CA LEU A 29 2.22 27.69 -3.82
C LEU A 29 2.04 26.64 -4.92
N SER A 30 3.12 25.99 -5.37
CA SER A 30 3.02 24.89 -6.33
C SER A 30 2.28 23.68 -5.76
N MET A 31 2.52 23.32 -4.49
CA MET A 31 1.81 22.26 -3.79
C MET A 31 0.32 22.59 -3.66
N ALA A 32 0.00 23.83 -3.28
CA ALA A 32 -1.38 24.32 -3.23
C ALA A 32 -2.05 24.27 -4.61
N GLY A 33 -1.34 24.66 -5.67
CA GLY A 33 -1.83 24.56 -7.05
C GLY A 33 -2.05 23.12 -7.50
N PHE A 34 -1.17 22.20 -7.13
CA PHE A 34 -1.32 20.78 -7.42
C PHE A 34 -2.53 20.18 -6.71
N LEU A 35 -2.66 20.42 -5.39
CA LEU A 35 -3.78 19.97 -4.58
C LEU A 35 -5.10 20.58 -5.05
N GLY A 36 -5.10 21.87 -5.36
CA GLY A 36 -6.27 22.56 -5.90
C GLY A 36 -6.69 22.02 -7.28
N GLY A 37 -5.72 21.75 -8.16
CA GLY A 37 -5.97 21.12 -9.45
C GLY A 37 -6.52 19.69 -9.32
N ALA A 38 -5.95 18.88 -8.43
CA ALA A 38 -6.45 17.53 -8.13
C ALA A 38 -7.87 17.56 -7.55
N LEU A 39 -8.15 18.48 -6.62
CA LEU A 39 -9.48 18.64 -6.04
C LEU A 39 -10.51 19.06 -7.09
N LEU A 40 -10.18 20.04 -7.94
CA LEU A 40 -11.01 20.42 -9.07
C LEU A 40 -11.29 19.24 -10.00
N ALA A 41 -10.29 18.41 -10.26
CA ALA A 41 -10.45 17.24 -11.11
C ALA A 41 -11.42 16.22 -10.52
N VAL A 42 -11.32 15.93 -9.22
CA VAL A 42 -12.26 15.02 -8.53
C VAL A 42 -13.70 15.53 -8.59
N LEU A 43 -13.91 16.85 -8.63
CA LEU A 43 -15.26 17.44 -8.75
C LEU A 43 -15.79 17.41 -10.18
N VAL A 44 -14.95 17.68 -11.17
CA VAL A 44 -15.36 17.87 -12.57
C VAL A 44 -15.40 16.56 -13.36
N ILE A 45 -14.42 15.67 -13.17
CA ILE A 45 -14.28 14.43 -13.96
C ILE A 45 -15.48 13.50 -13.84
N PRO A 46 -16.06 13.23 -12.65
CA PRO A 46 -17.23 12.37 -12.54
C PRO A 46 -18.46 12.94 -13.28
N GLN A 47 -18.60 14.26 -13.33
CA GLN A 47 -19.69 14.92 -14.04
C GLN A 47 -19.53 14.79 -15.57
N LEU A 48 -18.29 14.88 -16.06
CA LEU A 48 -17.98 14.70 -17.49
C LEU A 48 -18.10 13.24 -17.94
N LEU A 49 -17.67 12.29 -17.10
CA LEU A 49 -17.65 10.86 -17.44
C LEU A 49 -18.96 10.14 -17.10
N GLY A 50 -19.82 10.73 -16.25
CA GLY A 50 -21.08 10.12 -15.81
C GLY A 50 -22.07 9.87 -16.94
N SER A 51 -22.07 10.70 -17.98
CA SER A 51 -22.88 10.54 -19.20
C SER A 51 -22.18 9.72 -20.29
N TRP A 52 -20.95 9.26 -20.03
CA TRP A 52 -20.12 8.63 -21.05
C TRP A 52 -20.25 7.10 -20.99
N GLY A 53 -20.82 6.52 -22.05
CA GLY A 53 -21.08 5.08 -22.19
C GLY A 53 -19.83 4.20 -22.44
N ALA A 54 -18.66 4.60 -21.94
CA ALA A 54 -17.40 3.89 -22.16
C ALA A 54 -17.22 2.67 -21.20
N PRO A 55 -16.38 1.69 -21.53
CA PRO A 55 -16.03 0.59 -20.63
C PRO A 55 -15.43 1.06 -19.29
N VAL A 56 -15.60 0.28 -18.22
CA VAL A 56 -15.15 0.61 -16.86
C VAL A 56 -13.64 0.87 -16.82
N LEU A 57 -12.84 0.03 -17.47
CA LEU A 57 -11.39 0.16 -17.54
C LEU A 57 -10.96 1.49 -18.18
N THR A 58 -11.58 1.86 -19.31
CA THR A 58 -11.31 3.12 -20.02
C THR A 58 -11.69 4.33 -19.17
N ARG A 59 -12.84 4.28 -18.49
CA ARG A 59 -13.24 5.34 -17.53
C ARG A 59 -12.25 5.48 -16.39
N GLY A 60 -11.74 4.37 -15.85
CA GLY A 60 -10.69 4.39 -14.83
C GLY A 60 -9.41 5.08 -15.31
N ILE A 61 -8.89 4.67 -16.47
CA ILE A 61 -7.68 5.25 -17.07
C ILE A 61 -7.86 6.76 -17.34
N VAL A 62 -8.98 7.15 -17.95
CA VAL A 62 -9.27 8.56 -18.26
C VAL A 62 -9.46 9.38 -16.99
N SER A 63 -10.06 8.80 -15.94
CA SER A 63 -10.20 9.48 -14.65
C SER A 63 -8.85 9.76 -14.01
N ILE A 64 -7.99 8.74 -13.92
CA ILE A 64 -6.64 8.86 -13.36
C ILE A 64 -5.81 9.87 -14.18
N GLY A 65 -5.84 9.73 -15.51
CA GLY A 65 -5.14 10.63 -16.43
C GLY A 65 -5.63 12.07 -16.32
N GLY A 66 -6.95 12.27 -16.20
CA GLY A 66 -7.55 13.59 -16.04
C GLY A 66 -7.17 14.24 -14.71
N VAL A 67 -7.23 13.49 -13.60
CA VAL A 67 -6.81 14.00 -12.28
C VAL A 67 -5.36 14.45 -12.32
N LEU A 68 -4.48 13.62 -12.89
CA LEU A 68 -3.07 13.96 -13.03
C LEU A 68 -2.85 15.19 -13.92
N ALA A 69 -3.54 15.27 -15.06
CA ALA A 69 -3.43 16.40 -15.98
C ALA A 69 -3.85 17.72 -15.34
N LEU A 70 -5.00 17.75 -14.65
CA LEU A 70 -5.48 18.96 -13.96
C LEU A 70 -4.60 19.33 -12.77
N ALA A 71 -4.09 18.36 -12.01
CA ALA A 71 -3.16 18.63 -10.92
C ALA A 71 -1.85 19.25 -11.43
N ILE A 72 -1.28 18.73 -12.51
CA ILE A 72 -0.07 19.29 -13.15
C ILE A 72 -0.35 20.69 -13.71
N ALA A 73 -1.52 20.91 -14.32
CA ALA A 73 -1.92 22.22 -14.82
C ALA A 73 -2.06 23.26 -13.69
N GLY A 74 -2.72 22.90 -12.59
CA GLY A 74 -2.85 23.74 -11.41
C GLY A 74 -1.49 24.07 -10.78
N GLN A 75 -0.59 23.08 -10.71
CA GLN A 75 0.79 23.29 -10.26
C GLN A 75 1.57 24.24 -11.18
N ALA A 76 1.39 24.14 -12.50
CA ALA A 76 2.05 25.03 -13.47
C ALA A 76 1.55 26.48 -13.33
N LEU A 77 0.23 26.68 -13.20
CA LEU A 77 -0.37 28.00 -12.98
C LEU A 77 0.11 28.63 -11.67
N ALA A 78 0.14 27.86 -10.59
CA ALA A 78 0.62 28.36 -9.31
C ALA A 78 2.12 28.68 -9.33
N ARG A 79 2.93 27.89 -10.04
CA ARG A 79 4.35 28.21 -10.27
C ARG A 79 4.53 29.52 -11.05
N TRP A 80 3.70 29.74 -12.06
CA TRP A 80 3.70 30.99 -12.82
C TRP A 80 3.30 32.19 -11.94
N ALA A 81 2.23 32.08 -11.14
CA ALA A 81 1.82 33.10 -10.19
C ALA A 81 2.91 33.37 -9.12
N ALA A 82 3.54 32.32 -8.59
CA ALA A 82 4.62 32.45 -7.61
C ALA A 82 5.85 33.16 -8.17
N LYS A 83 6.11 33.04 -9.48
CA LYS A 83 7.18 33.79 -10.14
C LYS A 83 6.87 35.29 -10.14
N GLN A 84 5.65 35.68 -10.52
CA GLN A 84 5.22 37.09 -10.54
C GLN A 84 5.30 37.74 -9.15
N VAL A 85 4.91 37.02 -8.09
CA VAL A 85 5.01 37.50 -6.71
C VAL A 85 6.47 37.68 -6.28
N ARG A 86 7.36 36.75 -6.64
CA ARG A 86 8.76 36.77 -6.22
C ARG A 86 9.58 37.87 -6.91
N ASP A 87 9.22 38.27 -8.13
CA ASP A 87 9.88 39.39 -8.82
C ASP A 87 9.63 40.75 -8.10
N SER A 88 8.68 40.78 -7.15
CA SER A 88 8.38 41.95 -6.32
C SER A 88 9.22 42.05 -5.03
N TRP A 89 9.98 41.01 -4.67
CA TRP A 89 10.74 40.93 -3.40
C TRP A 89 12.26 40.87 -3.66
N THR A 90 12.92 42.02 -3.53
CA THR A 90 14.37 42.20 -3.78
C THR A 90 15.27 42.03 -2.54
N TRP A 91 14.70 41.68 -1.38
CA TRP A 91 15.45 41.53 -0.12
C TRP A 91 16.24 40.21 -0.05
N ARG A 92 17.57 40.30 -0.19
CA ARG A 92 18.51 39.16 -0.19
C ARG A 92 18.44 38.23 1.04
N PRO A 93 18.32 38.71 2.29
CA PRO A 93 18.25 37.80 3.44
C PRO A 93 16.93 37.01 3.51
N ALA A 94 15.81 37.59 3.07
CA ALA A 94 14.53 36.89 2.98
C ALA A 94 14.58 35.76 1.93
N GLN A 95 15.32 35.95 0.83
CA GLN A 95 15.52 34.92 -0.19
C GLN A 95 16.38 33.75 0.31
N LEU A 96 17.40 34.01 1.13
CA LEU A 96 18.20 32.96 1.77
C LEU A 96 17.37 32.14 2.76
N LEU A 97 16.52 32.80 3.55
CA LEU A 97 15.60 32.11 4.47
C LEU A 97 14.57 31.27 3.70
N ASP A 98 13.98 31.81 2.63
CA ASP A 98 13.05 31.10 1.75
C ASP A 98 13.69 29.85 1.11
N SER A 99 14.93 29.97 0.63
CA SER A 99 15.69 28.84 0.07
C SER A 99 16.05 27.78 1.11
N ALA A 100 16.47 28.19 2.32
CA ALA A 100 16.78 27.24 3.40
C ALA A 100 15.53 26.50 3.89
N CYS A 101 14.42 27.22 4.10
CA CYS A 101 13.15 26.61 4.46
C CYS A 101 12.59 25.74 3.32
N GLY A 102 12.82 26.13 2.06
CA GLY A 102 12.46 25.33 0.89
C GLY A 102 13.23 24.01 0.83
N ALA A 103 14.54 24.04 1.07
CA ALA A 103 15.35 22.82 1.16
C ALA A 103 14.85 21.90 2.29
N ALA A 104 14.60 22.45 3.48
CA ALA A 104 14.07 21.69 4.61
C ALA A 104 12.70 21.07 4.29
N PHE A 105 11.78 21.84 3.71
CA PHE A 105 10.45 21.38 3.33
C PHE A 105 10.49 20.20 2.34
N TYR A 106 11.35 20.28 1.31
CA TYR A 106 11.47 19.20 0.32
C TYR A 106 12.11 17.94 0.93
N VAL A 107 13.11 18.09 1.80
CA VAL A 107 13.73 16.96 2.51
C VAL A 107 12.74 16.30 3.45
N ILE A 108 11.97 17.07 4.22
CA ILE A 108 10.93 16.55 5.11
C ILE A 108 9.83 15.85 4.31
N SER A 109 9.38 16.45 3.21
CA SER A 109 8.37 15.84 2.33
C SER A 109 8.86 14.52 1.76
N LEU A 110 10.11 14.47 1.30
CA LEU A 110 10.73 13.25 0.80
C LEU A 110 10.83 12.19 1.91
N ALA A 111 11.27 12.58 3.11
CA ALA A 111 11.36 11.69 4.27
C ALA A 111 10.01 11.06 4.63
N VAL A 112 8.93 11.82 4.62
CA VAL A 112 7.56 11.32 4.87
C VAL A 112 7.15 10.32 3.79
N VAL A 113 7.32 10.66 2.51
CA VAL A 113 6.97 9.76 1.40
C VAL A 113 7.79 8.47 1.47
N MET A 114 9.09 8.59 1.69
CA MET A 114 9.99 7.45 1.86
C MET A 114 9.58 6.57 3.02
N TRP A 115 9.19 7.15 4.16
CA TRP A 115 8.74 6.39 5.32
C TRP A 115 7.44 5.63 5.04
N VAL A 116 6.46 6.24 4.37
CA VAL A 116 5.21 5.56 3.97
C VAL A 116 5.49 4.40 3.02
N VAL A 117 6.33 4.62 2.00
CA VAL A 117 6.70 3.59 1.02
C VAL A 117 7.50 2.46 1.67
N ALA A 118 8.50 2.79 2.49
CA ALA A 118 9.31 1.80 3.20
C ALA A 118 8.45 0.97 4.16
N SER A 119 7.52 1.62 4.88
CA SER A 119 6.55 0.93 5.72
C SER A 119 5.77 -0.08 4.89
N ALA A 120 5.20 0.30 3.74
CA ALA A 120 4.47 -0.64 2.88
C ALA A 120 5.34 -1.81 2.37
N LEU A 121 6.59 -1.57 2.00
CA LEU A 121 7.51 -2.61 1.51
C LEU A 121 7.91 -3.63 2.59
N LEU A 122 7.95 -3.22 3.86
CA LEU A 122 8.29 -4.10 4.98
C LEU A 122 7.22 -5.15 5.26
N LEU A 123 5.98 -4.93 4.82
CA LEU A 123 4.85 -5.85 5.00
C LEU A 123 4.71 -6.88 3.86
N LEU A 124 5.54 -6.77 2.80
CA LEU A 124 5.55 -7.77 1.74
C LEU A 124 6.23 -9.06 2.21
N PRO A 125 5.86 -10.24 1.67
CA PRO A 125 6.57 -11.49 1.90
C PRO A 125 8.07 -11.33 1.62
N GLU A 126 8.89 -12.04 2.41
CA GLU A 126 10.36 -12.00 2.35
C GLU A 126 10.86 -12.07 0.90
N ASN A 127 11.37 -10.93 0.40
CA ASN A 127 11.97 -10.78 -0.91
C ASN A 127 13.25 -9.93 -0.80
N SER A 128 14.06 -9.90 -1.85
CA SER A 128 15.35 -9.18 -1.82
C SER A 128 15.23 -7.68 -1.54
N LEU A 129 14.07 -7.07 -1.84
CA LEU A 129 13.80 -5.66 -1.56
C LEU A 129 13.39 -5.42 -0.10
N SER A 130 12.55 -6.29 0.48
CA SER A 130 12.12 -6.18 1.88
C SER A 130 13.30 -6.38 2.83
N THR A 131 14.23 -7.29 2.52
CA THR A 131 15.47 -7.47 3.29
C THR A 131 16.35 -6.21 3.23
N GLN A 132 16.51 -5.59 2.04
CA GLN A 132 17.30 -4.36 1.90
C GLN A 132 16.70 -3.16 2.65
N VAL A 133 15.37 -3.08 2.76
CA VAL A 133 14.69 -2.04 3.55
C VAL A 133 14.86 -2.30 5.05
N ARG A 134 14.76 -3.56 5.51
CA ARG A 134 15.00 -3.94 6.93
C ARG A 134 16.42 -3.63 7.40
N ASP A 135 17.41 -3.84 6.53
CA ASP A 135 18.82 -3.59 6.85
C ASP A 135 19.24 -2.12 6.69
N SER A 136 18.35 -1.23 6.21
CA SER A 136 18.67 0.18 5.99
C SER A 136 18.69 0.99 7.29
N ARG A 137 19.86 1.55 7.60
CA ARG A 137 20.03 2.46 8.75
C ARG A 137 19.27 3.76 8.57
N MET A 138 19.13 4.23 7.33
CA MET A 138 18.43 5.47 7.02
C MET A 138 16.92 5.32 7.22
N VAL A 139 16.35 4.18 6.80
CA VAL A 139 14.94 3.86 7.04
C VAL A 139 14.67 3.67 8.54
N ALA A 140 15.54 2.96 9.26
CA ALA A 140 15.42 2.79 10.70
C ALA A 140 15.49 4.13 11.47
N ALA A 141 16.41 5.02 11.08
CA ALA A 141 16.52 6.35 11.67
C ALA A 141 15.30 7.22 11.36
N LEU A 142 14.76 7.15 10.14
CA LEU A 142 13.53 7.83 9.77
C LEU A 142 12.35 7.34 10.59
N ASP A 143 12.16 6.02 10.73
CA ASP A 143 11.06 5.44 11.52
C ASP A 143 11.12 5.86 13.00
N ALA A 144 12.32 5.92 13.58
CA ALA A 144 12.52 6.37 14.97
C ALA A 144 12.17 7.85 15.20
N MET A 145 12.18 8.68 14.15
CA MET A 145 11.86 10.11 14.24
C MET A 145 10.38 10.43 14.01
N VAL A 146 9.56 9.46 13.58
CA VAL A 146 8.13 9.70 13.31
C VAL A 146 7.33 9.72 14.62
N PRO A 147 6.59 10.81 14.93
CA PRO A 147 5.80 10.91 16.14
C PRO A 147 4.54 10.02 16.08
N GLY A 148 4.16 9.44 17.23
CA GLY A 148 3.04 8.49 17.36
C GLY A 148 1.71 8.90 16.69
N PRO A 149 1.26 10.17 16.79
CA PRO A 149 0.02 10.62 16.12
C PRO A 149 0.04 10.45 14.60
N ALA A 150 1.18 10.65 13.94
CA ALA A 150 1.31 10.45 12.50
C ALA A 150 1.17 8.97 12.13
N ARG A 151 1.71 8.08 12.97
CA ARG A 151 1.55 6.63 12.84
C ARG A 151 0.08 6.22 12.97
N HIS A 152 -0.66 6.80 13.93
CA HIS A 152 -2.08 6.55 14.09
C HIS A 152 -2.94 7.05 12.93
N ALA A 153 -2.61 8.19 12.32
CA ALA A 153 -3.33 8.71 11.16
C ALA A 153 -3.19 7.78 9.94
N VAL A 154 -1.98 7.26 9.70
CA VAL A 154 -1.73 6.30 8.62
C VAL A 154 -2.45 4.96 8.87
N LEU A 155 -2.42 4.46 10.11
CA LEU A 155 -3.17 3.26 10.50
C LEU A 155 -4.69 3.45 10.36
N GLY A 156 -5.21 4.62 10.75
CA GLY A 156 -6.63 4.97 10.62
C GLY A 156 -7.11 4.97 9.17
N LEU A 157 -6.33 5.57 8.27
CA LEU A 157 -6.59 5.56 6.82
C LEU A 157 -6.61 4.12 6.26
N GLN A 158 -5.71 3.26 6.74
CA GLN A 158 -5.64 1.85 6.32
C GLN A 158 -6.89 1.06 6.76
N THR A 159 -7.36 1.22 7.99
CA THR A 159 -8.61 0.57 8.46
C THR A 159 -9.83 0.99 7.65
N MET A 160 -9.91 2.25 7.24
CA MET A 160 -11.02 2.74 6.39
C MET A 160 -10.98 2.14 4.99
N LEU A 161 -9.79 1.94 4.42
CA LEU A 161 -9.62 1.32 3.11
C LEU A 161 -9.93 -0.19 3.15
N SER A 162 -9.52 -0.90 4.20
CA SER A 162 -9.84 -2.32 4.40
C SER A 162 -11.34 -2.59 4.56
N GLY A 163 -12.09 -1.64 5.13
CA GLY A 163 -13.55 -1.74 5.25
C GLY A 163 -14.33 -1.54 3.94
N SER A 164 -13.66 -1.11 2.86
CA SER A 164 -14.32 -0.72 1.60
C SER A 164 -14.30 -1.79 0.49
N GLY A 165 -13.83 -3.01 0.77
CA GLY A 165 -13.92 -4.14 -0.16
C GLY A 165 -12.90 -4.14 -1.31
N PHE A 166 -11.75 -3.48 -1.13
CA PHE A 166 -10.66 -3.53 -2.11
C PHE A 166 -10.04 -4.94 -2.19
N PRO A 167 -9.69 -5.44 -3.40
CA PRO A 167 -9.15 -6.79 -3.59
C PRO A 167 -7.87 -7.05 -2.80
N THR A 168 -7.75 -8.29 -2.30
CA THR A 168 -6.73 -8.83 -1.38
C THR A 168 -5.28 -8.79 -1.87
N VAL A 169 -5.00 -8.21 -3.04
CA VAL A 169 -3.63 -7.95 -3.52
C VAL A 169 -2.90 -6.91 -2.66
N PHE A 170 -3.64 -6.21 -1.78
CA PHE A 170 -3.12 -5.27 -0.79
C PHE A 170 -3.30 -5.76 0.67
N ALA A 171 -3.70 -7.01 0.93
CA ALA A 171 -4.02 -7.51 2.27
C ALA A 171 -2.81 -7.91 3.13
N GLY A 172 -1.63 -7.36 2.87
CA GLY A 172 -0.47 -7.48 3.77
C GLY A 172 -0.53 -6.55 4.98
N PHE A 173 -1.54 -5.69 5.10
CA PHE A 173 -1.64 -4.70 6.17
C PHE A 173 -2.36 -5.25 7.40
N ILE A 174 -1.55 -5.69 8.37
CA ILE A 174 -1.89 -6.23 9.69
C ILE A 174 -1.89 -7.76 9.69
N GLU A 175 -0.72 -8.34 9.89
CA GLU A 175 -0.67 -9.63 10.58
C GLU A 175 -1.21 -9.36 12.00
N PRO A 176 -2.24 -10.08 12.47
CA PRO A 176 -2.72 -9.94 13.84
C PRO A 176 -1.52 -10.06 14.79
N PRO A 177 -1.46 -9.31 15.90
CA PRO A 177 -0.38 -9.50 16.86
C PRO A 177 -0.35 -10.98 17.23
N VAL A 178 0.76 -11.65 16.87
CA VAL A 178 0.98 -13.03 17.26
C VAL A 178 1.06 -13.02 18.77
N ILE A 179 -0.01 -13.47 19.43
CA ILE A 179 -0.03 -13.60 20.87
C ILE A 179 1.01 -14.66 21.19
N PRO A 180 2.10 -14.34 21.92
CA PRO A 180 3.10 -15.33 22.25
C PRO A 180 2.44 -16.40 23.12
N VAL A 181 2.37 -17.61 22.58
CA VAL A 181 1.86 -18.81 23.25
C VAL A 181 2.95 -19.86 23.25
N ASP A 182 2.90 -20.76 24.22
CA ASP A 182 3.79 -21.92 24.25
C ASP A 182 3.59 -22.80 23.00
N PRO A 183 4.62 -23.55 22.57
CA PRO A 183 4.48 -24.52 21.50
C PRO A 183 3.32 -25.51 21.75
N PRO A 184 2.61 -25.96 20.70
CA PRO A 184 1.55 -26.95 20.85
C PRO A 184 2.06 -28.23 21.53
N ASP A 185 1.29 -28.74 22.49
CA ASP A 185 1.62 -29.99 23.19
C ASP A 185 1.49 -31.19 22.22
N PRO A 186 2.56 -31.96 21.97
CA PRO A 186 2.50 -33.14 21.10
C PRO A 186 1.55 -34.24 21.61
N ALA A 187 1.20 -34.24 22.91
CA ALA A 187 0.25 -35.19 23.48
C ALA A 187 -1.16 -35.08 22.89
N VAL A 188 -1.51 -33.94 22.26
CA VAL A 188 -2.81 -33.74 21.58
C VAL A 188 -3.05 -34.79 20.48
N LEU A 189 -2.00 -35.31 19.85
CA LEU A 189 -2.13 -36.37 18.83
C LEU A 189 -2.64 -37.70 19.42
N ALA A 190 -2.41 -37.93 20.71
CA ALA A 190 -2.88 -39.11 21.43
C ALA A 190 -4.29 -38.92 22.04
N ASP A 191 -4.86 -37.71 21.97
CA ASP A 191 -6.16 -37.40 22.57
C ASP A 191 -7.27 -38.28 21.95
N PRO A 192 -8.06 -38.99 22.77
CA PRO A 192 -9.15 -39.84 22.27
C PRO A 192 -10.18 -39.10 21.42
N ALA A 193 -10.44 -37.82 21.66
CA ALA A 193 -11.35 -37.00 20.87
C ALA A 193 -10.76 -36.70 19.49
N VAL A 194 -9.47 -36.38 19.39
CA VAL A 194 -8.77 -36.16 18.12
C VAL A 194 -8.76 -37.44 17.29
N ARG A 195 -8.42 -38.58 17.91
CA ARG A 195 -8.43 -39.90 17.24
C ARG A 195 -9.83 -40.35 16.81
N ARG A 196 -10.88 -39.91 17.51
CA ARG A 196 -12.27 -40.17 17.11
C ARG A 196 -12.67 -39.28 15.94
N ALA A 197 -12.28 -38.01 15.97
CA ALA A 197 -12.56 -37.05 14.92
C ALA A 197 -11.84 -37.38 13.60
N SER A 198 -10.62 -37.95 13.67
CA SER A 198 -9.84 -38.29 12.46
C SER A 198 -10.57 -39.23 11.51
N GLY A 199 -11.44 -40.11 12.01
CA GLY A 199 -12.27 -41.00 11.19
C GLY A 199 -13.35 -40.28 10.37
N SER A 200 -13.62 -39.01 10.65
CA SER A 200 -14.59 -38.17 9.92
C SER A 200 -13.92 -37.19 8.95
N LEU A 201 -12.58 -37.15 8.91
CA LEU A 201 -11.81 -36.32 8.00
C LEU A 201 -11.71 -36.98 6.63
N VAL A 202 -11.75 -36.16 5.59
CA VAL A 202 -11.62 -36.58 4.21
C VAL A 202 -10.65 -35.67 3.49
N LEU A 203 -9.92 -36.24 2.53
CA LEU A 203 -9.17 -35.48 1.54
C LEU A 203 -10.14 -35.09 0.43
N VAL A 204 -10.12 -33.82 0.05
CA VAL A 204 -10.89 -33.29 -1.08
C VAL A 204 -9.91 -32.88 -2.15
N ASP A 205 -10.08 -33.42 -3.35
CA ASP A 205 -9.15 -33.20 -4.45
C ASP A 205 -9.90 -32.95 -5.76
N GLY A 206 -9.28 -32.22 -6.68
CA GLY A 206 -9.88 -32.00 -7.99
C GLY A 206 -9.16 -31.00 -8.87
N ILE A 207 -9.45 -31.07 -10.16
CA ILE A 207 -8.82 -30.25 -11.18
C ILE A 207 -9.69 -29.01 -11.43
N ALA A 208 -9.08 -27.83 -11.29
CA ALA A 208 -9.67 -26.56 -11.63
C ALA A 208 -9.22 -26.14 -13.03
N ASP A 209 -9.94 -26.59 -14.06
CA ASP A 209 -9.59 -26.38 -15.48
C ASP A 209 -9.40 -24.90 -15.84
N ALA A 210 -10.18 -24.01 -15.21
CA ALA A 210 -10.10 -22.57 -15.43
C ALA A 210 -8.77 -21.96 -14.95
N CYS A 211 -8.11 -22.60 -13.99
CA CYS A 211 -6.84 -22.15 -13.40
C CYS A 211 -5.64 -22.99 -13.90
N SER A 212 -5.88 -24.09 -14.63
CA SER A 212 -4.88 -25.12 -14.97
C SER A 212 -4.14 -25.67 -13.74
N GLU A 213 -4.84 -25.80 -12.60
CA GLU A 213 -4.28 -26.22 -11.32
C GLU A 213 -5.07 -27.40 -10.73
N GLU A 214 -4.35 -28.25 -9.99
CA GLU A 214 -4.91 -29.29 -9.13
C GLU A 214 -5.05 -28.73 -7.71
N ILE A 215 -6.25 -28.79 -7.15
CA ILE A 215 -6.57 -28.24 -5.84
C ILE A 215 -6.80 -29.39 -4.87
N THR A 216 -5.91 -29.49 -3.89
CA THR A 216 -6.03 -30.44 -2.79
C THR A 216 -6.32 -29.72 -1.48
N GLY A 217 -7.27 -30.22 -0.71
CA GLY A 217 -7.65 -29.68 0.58
C GLY A 217 -8.25 -30.73 1.51
N SER A 218 -8.69 -30.29 2.69
CA SER A 218 -9.34 -31.14 3.68
C SER A 218 -10.82 -30.81 3.83
N GLY A 219 -11.58 -31.80 4.28
CA GLY A 219 -12.96 -31.62 4.70
C GLY A 219 -13.31 -32.56 5.85
N PHE A 220 -14.52 -32.40 6.38
CA PHE A 220 -15.05 -33.30 7.40
C PHE A 220 -16.52 -33.61 7.17
N VAL A 221 -16.93 -34.81 7.55
CA VAL A 221 -18.33 -35.26 7.49
C VAL A 221 -19.10 -34.68 8.68
N PHE A 222 -20.12 -33.86 8.41
CA PHE A 222 -20.97 -33.28 9.46
C PHE A 222 -22.38 -33.89 9.51
N ALA A 223 -22.78 -34.61 8.46
CA ALA A 223 -24.06 -35.30 8.36
C ALA A 223 -23.95 -36.46 7.34
N PRO A 224 -24.88 -37.43 7.34
CA PRO A 224 -24.87 -38.52 6.37
C PRO A 224 -24.80 -37.99 4.93
N ASN A 225 -23.82 -38.48 4.16
CA ASN A 225 -23.53 -38.07 2.77
C ASN A 225 -23.29 -36.55 2.59
N ARG A 226 -22.79 -35.85 3.61
CA ARG A 226 -22.50 -34.41 3.55
C ARG A 226 -21.12 -34.09 4.15
N VAL A 227 -20.27 -33.50 3.32
CA VAL A 227 -18.93 -33.03 3.69
C VAL A 227 -18.91 -31.51 3.68
N MET A 228 -18.23 -30.92 4.66
CA MET A 228 -17.93 -29.50 4.71
C MET A 228 -16.45 -29.28 4.40
N THR A 229 -16.15 -28.29 3.56
CA THR A 229 -14.79 -27.83 3.23
C THR A 229 -14.81 -26.33 2.97
N ASN A 230 -13.64 -25.73 2.77
CA ASN A 230 -13.53 -24.33 2.41
C ASN A 230 -13.97 -24.11 0.96
N ALA A 231 -14.61 -22.95 0.69
CA ALA A 231 -15.06 -22.61 -0.65
C ALA A 231 -13.91 -22.58 -1.68
N HIS A 232 -12.72 -22.14 -1.28
CA HIS A 232 -11.55 -22.10 -2.16
C HIS A 232 -11.01 -23.48 -2.55
N VAL A 233 -11.34 -24.55 -1.81
CA VAL A 233 -10.91 -25.93 -2.13
C VAL A 233 -11.71 -26.49 -3.31
N VAL A 234 -12.90 -25.94 -3.58
CA VAL A 234 -13.80 -26.40 -4.65
C VAL A 234 -14.06 -25.34 -5.72
N ALA A 235 -13.43 -24.17 -5.60
CA ALA A 235 -13.63 -23.07 -6.53
C ALA A 235 -13.05 -23.42 -7.90
N GLY A 236 -13.90 -23.44 -8.94
CA GLY A 236 -13.49 -23.75 -10.30
C GLY A 236 -13.26 -25.24 -10.59
N VAL A 237 -13.48 -26.12 -9.61
CA VAL A 237 -13.35 -27.58 -9.77
C VAL A 237 -14.65 -28.17 -10.35
N THR A 238 -14.55 -28.90 -11.46
CA THR A 238 -15.73 -29.45 -12.16
C THR A 238 -16.21 -30.76 -11.55
N ASN A 239 -15.29 -31.63 -11.11
CA ASN A 239 -15.59 -32.95 -10.54
C ASN A 239 -14.73 -33.20 -9.29
N PRO A 240 -15.14 -32.70 -8.11
CA PRO A 240 -14.39 -32.92 -6.89
C PRO A 240 -14.47 -34.40 -6.48
N GLN A 241 -13.32 -34.96 -6.10
CA GLN A 241 -13.18 -36.29 -5.53
C GLN A 241 -13.05 -36.18 -4.01
N VAL A 242 -13.67 -37.10 -3.29
CA VAL A 242 -13.59 -37.19 -1.83
C VAL A 242 -13.01 -38.53 -1.45
N GLN A 243 -11.82 -38.51 -0.85
CA GLN A 243 -11.15 -39.71 -0.37
C GLN A 243 -11.30 -39.83 1.14
N VAL A 244 -11.96 -40.90 1.57
CA VAL A 244 -12.09 -41.28 2.98
C VAL A 244 -10.77 -41.86 3.45
N LEU A 245 -10.24 -41.36 4.58
CA LEU A 245 -8.91 -41.72 5.09
C LEU A 245 -7.76 -41.40 4.11
N GLY A 246 -7.90 -40.33 3.32
CA GLY A 246 -6.78 -39.81 2.52
C GLY A 246 -5.64 -39.38 3.43
N THR A 247 -4.43 -39.85 3.12
CA THR A 247 -3.17 -39.52 3.81
C THR A 247 -2.53 -38.29 3.23
#